data_AF-A0A1I7NML9-F1
#
_entry.id   AF-A0A1I7NML9-F1
#
_cell.length_a   1.000
_cell.length_b   1.000
_cell.length_c   1.000
_cell.angle_alpha   90.00
_cell.angle_beta   90.00
_cell.angle_gamma   90.00
#
_symmetry.space_group_name_H-M   'P 1'
#
loop_
_entity.id
_entity.type
_entity.pdbx_description
1 polymer ?
#
loop_
_entity_poly.entity_id
_entity_poly.type
_entity_poly.pdbx_seq_one_letter_code
_entity_poly.pdbx_strand_id
1 'polypeptide(L)'
;MSTAIRHLHYKLETEELSVWFAPDFRRYTYSGVPQTLYEALSEAESRGRFFNQHIRGRFACRLVDPSKMRSKRWQAIRSAS
;
A
#
# COMPACT_ATOMS: atom_id res chain seq x y z
N MET A 1 -14.38 8.51 8.15
CA MET A 1 -14.07 7.18 7.56
C MET A 1 -12.65 6.81 7.95
N SER A 2 -12.47 5.93 8.93
CA SER A 2 -11.14 5.45 9.31
C SER A 2 -10.75 4.32 8.37
N THR A 3 -9.81 4.56 7.45
CA THR A 3 -9.29 3.51 6.57
C THR A 3 -8.26 2.70 7.36
N ALA A 4 -8.58 1.46 7.68
CA ALA A 4 -7.66 0.58 8.41
C ALA A 4 -6.52 0.13 7.47
N ILE A 5 -5.37 0.80 7.57
CA ILE A 5 -4.14 0.41 6.90
C ILE A 5 -3.55 -0.78 7.65
N ARG A 6 -3.48 -1.93 6.97
CA ARG A 6 -2.97 -3.20 7.53
C ARG A 6 -1.47 -3.37 7.26
N HIS A 7 -1.02 -2.91 6.10
CA HIS A 7 0.38 -3.03 5.70
C HIS A 7 0.79 -1.86 4.79
N LEU A 8 2.06 -1.50 4.85
CA LEU A 8 2.71 -0.46 4.06
C LEU A 8 4.03 -1.01 3.54
N HIS A 9 4.36 -0.68 2.29
CA HIS A 9 5.62 -1.04 1.68
C HIS A 9 6.05 0.08 0.76
N TYR A 10 7.23 0.64 1.00
CA TYR A 10 7.77 1.73 0.22
C TYR A 10 8.98 1.27 -0.59
N LYS A 11 9.09 1.78 -1.83
CA LYS A 11 10.24 1.56 -2.70
C LYS A 11 10.91 2.89 -2.98
N LEU A 12 12.17 3.03 -2.55
CA LEU A 12 12.95 4.24 -2.80
C LEU A 12 13.26 4.40 -4.30
N GLU A 13 13.60 3.31 -5.00
CA GLU A 13 14.01 3.34 -6.40
C GLU A 13 12.94 3.91 -7.34
N THR A 14 11.66 3.72 -7.01
CA THR A 14 10.53 4.14 -7.83
C THR A 14 9.62 5.18 -7.16
N GLU A 15 9.98 5.60 -5.94
CA GLU A 15 9.15 6.46 -5.08
C GLU A 15 7.70 5.94 -4.98
N GLU A 16 7.57 4.61 -4.87
CA GLU A 16 6.28 3.93 -4.85
C GLU A 16 5.89 3.49 -3.45
N LEU A 17 4.75 3.99 -2.98
CA LEU A 17 4.11 3.56 -1.75
C LEU A 17 2.99 2.56 -2.07
N SER A 18 3.17 1.33 -1.63
CA SER A 18 2.14 0.30 -1.65
C SER A 18 1.44 0.22 -0.29
N VAL A 19 0.11 0.29 -0.31
CA VAL A 19 -0.76 0.30 0.87
C VAL A 19 -1.77 -0.82 0.76
N TRP A 20 -1.92 -1.62 1.82
CA TRP A 20 -2.95 -2.65 1.92
C TRP A 20 -4.01 -2.24 2.92
N PHE A 21 -5.26 -2.18 2.46
CA PHE A 21 -6.41 -1.83 3.30
C PHE A 21 -7.23 -3.06 3.69
N ALA A 22 -7.68 -3.10 4.94
CA ALA A 22 -8.64 -4.09 5.45
C ALA A 22 -10.10 -3.70 5.13
N PRO A 23 -11.05 -4.66 5.10
CA PRO A 23 -10.86 -6.10 5.36
C PRO A 23 -10.34 -6.91 4.16
N ASP A 24 -10.56 -6.43 2.93
CA ASP A 24 -10.30 -7.19 1.70
C ASP A 24 -8.82 -7.28 1.27
N PHE A 25 -7.88 -6.74 2.05
CA PHE A 25 -6.45 -6.67 1.73
C PHE A 25 -6.15 -6.12 0.34
N ARG A 26 -6.96 -5.17 -0.14
CA ARG A 26 -6.76 -4.55 -1.45
C ARG A 26 -5.48 -3.74 -1.43
N ARG A 27 -4.60 -4.01 -2.39
CA ARG A 27 -3.34 -3.29 -2.57
C ARG A 27 -3.58 -2.08 -3.46
N TYR A 28 -3.14 -0.92 -3.00
CA TYR A 28 -3.08 0.31 -3.79
C TYR A 28 -1.63 0.74 -3.88
N THR A 29 -1.18 1.08 -5.07
CA THR A 29 0.15 1.65 -5.30
C THR A 29 -0.01 3.13 -5.60
N TYR A 30 0.77 3.95 -4.92
CA TYR A 30 0.90 5.38 -5.11
C TYR A 30 2.30 5.68 -5.62
N SER A 31 2.42 6.33 -6.77
CA SER A 31 3.71 6.66 -7.38
C SER A 31 4.06 8.14 -7.16
N GLY A 32 5.35 8.43 -7.03
CA GLY A 32 5.86 9.79 -6.77
C GLY A 32 5.63 10.24 -5.32
N VAL A 33 5.52 9.30 -4.38
CA VAL A 33 5.43 9.62 -2.96
C VAL A 33 6.84 9.76 -2.42
N PRO A 34 7.27 10.93 -1.93
CA PRO A 34 8.61 11.10 -1.41
C PRO A 34 8.81 10.30 -0.11
N GLN A 35 10.06 9.92 0.15
CA GLN A 35 10.43 9.13 1.33
C GLN A 35 10.04 9.82 2.64
N THR A 36 10.14 11.16 2.71
CA THR A 36 9.76 11.95 3.87
C THR A 36 8.28 11.79 4.24
N LEU A 37 7.40 11.62 3.25
CA LEU A 37 5.98 11.35 3.47
C LEU A 37 5.75 9.92 3.99
N TYR A 38 6.56 8.96 3.54
CA TYR A 38 6.52 7.59 4.05
C TYR A 38 6.99 7.52 5.51
N GLU A 39 8.09 8.20 5.86
CA GLU A 39 8.60 8.28 7.22
C GLU A 39 7.57 8.92 8.16
N ALA A 40 7.01 10.08 7.77
CA ALA A 40 5.95 10.74 8.54
C ALA A 40 4.69 9.88 8.66
N LEU A 41 4.32 9.12 7.62
CA LEU A 41 3.21 8.15 7.69
C LEU A 41 3.51 7.01 8.68
N SER A 42 4.76 6.55 8.75
CA SER A 42 5.19 5.48 9.64
C SER A 42 5.16 5.89 11.11
N GLU A 43 5.55 7.14 11.39
CA GLU A 43 5.60 7.75 12.73
C GLU A 43 4.25 8.30 13.22
N ALA A 44 3.30 8.58 12.31
CA ALA A 44 2.01 9.15 12.67
C ALA A 44 1.20 8.23 13.62
N GLU A 45 0.65 8.82 14.69
CA GLU A 45 -0.26 8.14 15.64
C GLU A 45 -1.44 7.46 14.93
N SER A 46 -1.94 8.07 13.86
CA SER A 46 -2.99 7.49 13.03
C SER A 46 -2.59 7.50 11.57
N ARG A 47 -1.97 6.40 11.13
CA ARG A 47 -1.59 6.16 9.73
C ARG A 47 -2.73 6.42 8.75
N GLY A 48 -3.95 5.98 9.09
CA GLY A 48 -5.15 6.19 8.27
C GLY A 48 -5.53 7.67 8.14
N ARG A 49 -5.44 8.45 9.22
CA ARG A 49 -5.73 9.90 9.19
C ARG A 49 -4.67 10.65 8.39
N PHE A 50 -3.40 10.37 8.65
CA PHE A 50 -2.29 10.98 7.92
C PHE A 50 -2.40 10.71 6.43
N PHE A 51 -2.63 9.45 6.05
CA PHE A 51 -2.82 9.04 4.66
C PHE A 51 -3.97 9.79 3.98
N ASN A 52 -5.14 9.90 4.63
CA ASN A 52 -6.29 10.61 4.05
C ASN A 52 -6.02 12.12 3.87
N GLN A 53 -5.24 12.73 4.75
CA GLN A 53 -4.93 14.16 4.69
C GLN A 53 -3.79 14.49 3.73
N HIS A 54 -2.77 13.63 3.65
CA HIS A 54 -1.52 13.94 2.96
C HIS A 54 -1.31 13.20 1.64
N ILE A 55 -1.93 12.04 1.44
CA ILE A 55 -1.62 11.16 0.31
C ILE A 55 -2.84 10.97 -0.60
N ARG A 56 -4.01 10.74 -0.02
CA ARG A 56 -5.24 10.46 -0.78
C ARG A 56 -5.60 11.64 -1.69
N GLY A 57 -5.71 11.36 -2.99
CA GLY A 57 -6.09 12.34 -4.00
C GLY A 57 -4.98 13.32 -4.40
N ARG A 58 -3.78 13.23 -3.81
CA ARG A 58 -2.62 14.05 -4.16
C ARG A 58 -1.61 13.33 -5.06
N PHE A 59 -1.53 12.00 -4.94
CA PHE A 59 -0.63 11.18 -5.72
C PHE A 59 -1.39 10.27 -6.67
N ALA A 60 -0.75 9.92 -7.79
CA ALA A 60 -1.30 8.99 -8.76
C ALA A 60 -1.52 7.63 -8.08
N CYS A 61 -2.78 7.22 -7.98
CA CYS A 61 -3.16 6.00 -7.30
C CYS A 61 -3.59 4.93 -8.30
N ARG A 62 -3.11 3.70 -8.10
CA ARG A 62 -3.49 2.55 -8.90
C ARG A 62 -3.92 1.41 -7.99
N LEU A 63 -5.16 0.94 -8.17
CA LEU A 63 -5.62 -0.29 -7.54
C LEU A 63 -4.89 -1.47 -8.19
N VAL A 64 -4.15 -2.21 -7.38
CA VAL A 64 -3.53 -3.48 -7.75
C VAL A 64 -4.44 -4.58 -7.24
N ASP A 65 -5.42 -4.93 -8.08
CA ASP A 65 -6.43 -5.92 -7.75
C ASP A 65 -5.79 -7.31 -7.55
N PRO A 66 -5.90 -7.94 -6.35
CA PRO A 66 -5.30 -9.23 -6.07
C PRO A 66 -5.85 -10.34 -6.95
N SER A 67 -7.02 -10.15 -7.57
CA SER A 67 -7.58 -10.95 -8.65
C SER A 67 -6.57 -11.36 -9.73
N LYS A 68 -5.67 -10.44 -10.16
CA LYS A 68 -4.59 -10.75 -11.12
C LYS A 68 -3.35 -11.39 -10.48
N MET A 69 -3.16 -11.26 -9.16
CA MET A 69 -1.98 -11.76 -8.44
C MET A 69 -2.22 -13.12 -7.74
N ARG A 70 -3.49 -13.50 -7.51
CA ARG A 70 -3.92 -14.79 -6.95
C ARG A 70 -3.43 -15.95 -7.83
N SER A 71 -3.26 -15.71 -9.13
CA SER A 71 -2.77 -16.70 -10.09
C SER A 71 -1.26 -16.98 -10.03
N LYS A 72 -0.42 -16.06 -9.54
CA LYS A 72 1.05 -16.24 -9.56
C LYS A 72 1.69 -16.56 -8.20
N ARG A 73 1.12 -16.10 -7.08
CA ARG A 73 1.71 -16.33 -5.74
C ARG A 73 1.15 -17.53 -4.97
N TRP A 74 -0.05 -18.03 -5.30
CA TRP A 74 -0.55 -19.30 -4.76
C TRP A 74 0.10 -20.54 -5.41
N GLN A 75 0.68 -20.40 -6.62
CA GLN A 75 1.43 -21.48 -7.26
C GLN A 75 2.84 -21.65 -6.65
N ALA A 76 3.49 -20.58 -6.19
CA ALA A 76 4.85 -20.65 -5.66
C ALA A 76 4.95 -21.23 -4.23
N ILE A 77 3.85 -21.29 -3.49
CA ILE A 77 3.82 -21.82 -2.11
C ILE A 77 3.42 -23.31 -2.08
N ARG A 78 2.79 -23.84 -3.14
CA ARG A 78 2.29 -25.24 -3.18
C ARG A 78 3.23 -26.25 -3.85
N SER A 79 4.44 -25.85 -4.24
CA SER A 79 5.41 -26.70 -4.95
C SER A 79 6.65 -27.05 -4.14
N ALA A 80 6.63 -26.84 -2.82
CA ALA A 80 7.63 -27.38 -1.91
C ALA A 80 6.99 -28.52 -1.10
N SER A 81 6.93 -29.71 -1.70
CA SER A 81 6.78 -31.00 -1.02
C SER A 81 7.53 -32.05 -1.82
#